data_AF-A0A4S4BWL0-F1
#
_entry.id   AF-A0A4S4BWL0-F1
#
_cell.length_a   1.000
_cell.length_b   1.000
_cell.length_c   1.000
_cell.angle_alpha   90.00
_cell.angle_beta   90.00
_cell.angle_gamma   90.00
#
_symmetry.space_group_name_H-M   'P 1'
#
loop_
_entity.id
_entity.type
_entity.pdbx_description
1 polymer ?
#
loop_
_entity_poly.entity_id
_entity_poly.type
_entity_poly.pdbx_seq_one_letter_code
_entity_poly.pdbx_strand_id
1 'polypeptide(L)'
;MRSIRGKIKEVTAPRNRLYWSMGKMVAELNPMIRGWRNYYRLDPFSGNILRKIDVYVRVRLMLFWNKKHRKRNKHGKMRVIARIAKWSGLQRVAIG
;
A
#
# COMPACT_ATOMS: atom_id res chain seq x y z
N MET A 1 8.78 11.88 -3.62
CA MET A 1 8.73 10.51 -3.01
C MET A 1 8.56 10.52 -1.47
N ARG A 2 9.29 11.37 -0.72
CA ARG A 2 9.20 11.41 0.77
C ARG A 2 7.79 11.74 1.28
N SER A 3 7.12 12.71 0.67
CA SER A 3 5.73 13.10 0.99
C SER A 3 4.72 11.97 0.77
N ILE A 4 4.76 11.30 -0.39
CA ILE A 4 3.88 10.16 -0.73
C ILE A 4 4.06 9.01 0.27
N ARG A 5 5.32 8.64 0.56
CA ARG A 5 5.62 7.60 1.55
C ARG A 5 5.15 8.00 2.95
N GLY A 6 5.20 9.29 3.29
CA GLY A 6 4.63 9.86 4.52
C GLY A 6 3.14 9.60 4.65
N LYS A 7 2.35 9.99 3.64
CA LYS A 7 0.89 9.76 3.61
C LYS A 7 0.51 8.28 3.72
N ILE A 8 1.21 7.41 2.99
CA ILE A 8 0.99 5.95 3.12
C ILE A 8 1.33 5.48 4.55
N LYS A 9 2.40 6.02 5.14
CA LYS A 9 2.84 5.65 6.49
C LYS A 9 1.86 6.08 7.56
N GLU A 10 1.26 7.26 7.44
CA GLU A 10 0.21 7.77 8.33
C GLU A 10 -0.99 6.81 8.38
N VAL A 11 -1.31 6.17 7.25
CA VAL A 11 -2.39 5.20 7.20
C VAL A 11 -2.02 3.86 7.81
N THR A 12 -0.84 3.31 7.46
CA THR A 12 -0.52 1.91 7.79
C THR A 12 0.34 1.70 9.05
N ALA A 13 0.97 2.74 9.61
CA ALA A 13 1.84 2.62 10.80
C ALA A 13 1.12 2.59 12.16
N PRO A 14 0.07 3.41 12.39
CA PRO A 14 -0.48 3.62 13.72
C PRO A 14 -0.93 2.32 14.39
N ARG A 15 -0.61 2.16 15.68
CA ARG A 15 -0.97 0.95 16.46
C ARG A 15 -2.47 0.84 16.70
N ASN A 16 -3.15 1.98 16.85
CA ASN A 16 -4.60 2.06 16.98
C ASN A 16 -5.35 1.63 15.71
N ARG A 17 -4.69 1.29 14.60
CA ARG A 17 -5.34 0.74 13.40
C ARG A 17 -5.13 -0.77 13.24
N LEU A 18 -4.45 -1.44 14.19
CA LEU A 18 -4.17 -2.88 14.10
C LEU A 18 -5.43 -3.76 14.13
N TYR A 19 -6.54 -3.26 14.69
CA TYR A 19 -7.82 -3.98 14.64
C TYR A 19 -8.46 -3.98 13.25
N TRP A 20 -8.06 -3.08 12.35
CA TRP A 20 -8.65 -2.99 11.00
C TRP A 20 -8.44 -4.26 10.19
N SER A 21 -9.43 -4.60 9.38
CA SER A 21 -9.30 -5.63 8.36
C SER A 21 -8.37 -5.17 7.23
N MET A 22 -7.86 -6.12 6.42
CA MET A 22 -7.12 -5.76 5.21
C MET A 22 -7.99 -4.92 4.26
N GLY A 23 -9.28 -5.27 4.13
CA GLY A 23 -10.26 -4.51 3.34
C GLY A 23 -10.38 -3.06 3.78
N LYS A 24 -10.52 -2.78 5.09
CA LYS A 24 -10.59 -1.40 5.57
C LYS A 24 -9.30 -0.63 5.31
N MET A 25 -8.15 -1.27 5.50
CA MET A 25 -6.85 -0.65 5.18
C MET A 25 -6.71 -0.29 3.69
N VAL A 26 -7.14 -1.20 2.82
CA VAL A 26 -7.15 -1.00 1.36
C VAL A 26 -8.11 0.11 0.96
N ALA A 27 -9.30 0.15 1.56
CA ALA A 27 -10.30 1.19 1.30
C ALA A 27 -9.77 2.61 1.60
N GLU A 28 -8.97 2.78 2.66
CA GLU A 28 -8.34 4.07 2.98
C GLU A 28 -7.19 4.44 2.03
N LEU A 29 -6.45 3.45 1.52
CA LEU A 29 -5.33 3.69 0.61
C LEU A 29 -5.78 3.98 -0.83
N ASN A 30 -6.87 3.36 -1.27
CA ASN A 30 -7.35 3.43 -2.66
C ASN A 30 -7.61 4.88 -3.16
N PRO A 31 -8.28 5.78 -2.41
CA PRO A 31 -8.45 7.18 -2.81
C PRO A 31 -7.12 7.89 -3.03
N MET A 32 -6.13 7.66 -2.16
CA MET A 32 -4.80 8.25 -2.28
C MET A 32 -4.07 7.74 -3.53
N ILE A 33 -4.13 6.42 -3.75
CA ILE A 33 -3.59 5.75 -4.95
C ILE A 33 -4.19 6.34 -6.22
N ARG A 34 -5.51 6.51 -6.26
CA ARG A 34 -6.22 7.12 -7.39
C ARG A 34 -5.79 8.56 -7.60
N GLY A 35 -5.67 9.35 -6.54
CA GLY A 35 -5.19 10.73 -6.60
C GLY A 35 -3.81 10.83 -7.22
N TRP A 36 -2.84 10.00 -6.79
CA TRP A 36 -1.50 9.98 -7.38
C TRP A 36 -1.50 9.50 -8.82
N ARG A 37 -2.26 8.46 -9.14
CA ARG A 37 -2.38 7.98 -10.52
C ARG A 37 -2.90 9.08 -11.45
N ASN A 38 -3.94 9.81 -11.02
CA ASN A 38 -4.50 10.90 -11.81
C ASN A 38 -3.52 12.07 -11.94
N TYR A 39 -2.81 12.42 -10.87
CA TYR A 39 -1.81 13.49 -10.87
C TYR A 39 -0.66 13.20 -11.86
N TYR A 40 -0.14 11.97 -11.85
CA TYR A 40 0.96 11.58 -12.72
C TYR A 40 0.54 11.12 -14.12
N ARG A 41 -0.77 11.05 -14.42
CA ARG A 41 -1.30 10.54 -15.70
C ARG A 41 -0.75 11.30 -16.92
N LEU A 42 -0.48 12.60 -16.77
CA LEU A 42 -0.02 13.47 -17.86
C LEU A 42 1.51 13.45 -18.05
N ASP A 43 2.24 12.78 -17.16
CA ASP A 43 3.71 12.68 -17.22
C ASP A 43 4.12 11.30 -17.78
N PRO A 44 4.63 11.24 -19.04
CA PRO A 44 5.05 9.99 -19.68
C PRO A 44 6.19 9.27 -18.95
N PHE A 45 6.99 9.99 -18.17
CA PHE A 45 8.16 9.45 -17.47
C PHE A 45 7.83 9.00 -16.04
N SER A 46 6.59 9.19 -15.59
CA SER A 46 6.16 8.90 -14.23
C SER A 46 6.07 7.40 -13.90
N GLY A 47 6.09 6.51 -14.88
CA GLY A 47 5.91 5.06 -14.68
C GLY A 47 6.83 4.45 -13.62
N ASN A 48 8.09 4.88 -13.58
CA ASN A 48 9.05 4.46 -12.55
C ASN A 48 8.66 4.91 -11.13
N ILE A 49 8.09 6.10 -11.00
CA ILE A 49 7.59 6.64 -9.73
C ILE A 49 6.37 5.84 -9.28
N LEU A 50 5.40 5.61 -10.18
CA LEU A 50 4.19 4.85 -9.88
C LEU A 50 4.51 3.42 -9.43
N ARG A 51 5.45 2.74 -10.11
CA ARG A 51 5.93 1.42 -9.71
C ARG A 51 6.56 1.42 -8.32
N LYS A 52 7.35 2.45 -7.98
CA LYS A 52 7.95 2.60 -6.64
C LYS A 52 6.87 2.80 -5.56
N ILE A 53 5.78 3.49 -5.88
CA ILE A 53 4.63 3.65 -4.97
C ILE A 53 3.95 2.29 -4.76
N ASP A 54 3.64 1.54 -5.82
CA ASP A 54 3.01 0.21 -5.73
C ASP A 54 3.83 -0.79 -4.91
N VAL A 55 5.16 -0.79 -5.09
CA VAL A 55 6.06 -1.62 -4.27
C VAL A 55 5.99 -1.17 -2.81
N TYR A 56 6.03 0.13 -2.55
CA TYR A 56 5.98 0.65 -1.18
C TYR A 56 4.65 0.31 -0.50
N VAL A 57 3.50 0.49 -1.15
CA VAL A 57 2.19 0.12 -0.62
C VAL A 57 2.15 -1.36 -0.20
N ARG A 58 2.63 -2.26 -1.07
CA ARG A 58 2.69 -3.71 -0.75
C ARG A 58 3.55 -4.01 0.47
N VAL A 59 4.73 -3.40 0.56
CA VAL A 59 5.61 -3.52 1.73
C VAL A 59 4.90 -3.04 3.00
N ARG A 60 4.20 -1.92 2.92
CA ARG A 60 3.50 -1.30 4.05
C ARG A 60 2.31 -2.11 4.55
N LEU A 61 1.52 -2.69 3.65
CA LEU A 61 0.44 -3.62 3.99
C LEU A 61 0.97 -4.90 4.61
N MET A 62 2.09 -5.40 4.12
CA MET A 62 2.76 -6.56 4.68
C MET A 62 3.25 -6.32 6.12
N LEU A 63 3.88 -5.16 6.37
CA LEU A 63 4.32 -4.79 7.72
C LEU A 63 3.14 -4.63 8.68
N PHE A 64 2.05 -4.01 8.22
CA PHE A 64 0.80 -3.92 8.96
C PHE A 64 0.26 -5.31 9.34
N TRP A 65 0.15 -6.21 8.36
CA TRP A 65 -0.38 -7.56 8.57
C TRP A 65 0.45 -8.37 9.55
N ASN A 66 1.79 -8.34 9.41
CA ASN A 66 2.69 -9.03 10.32
C ASN A 66 2.58 -8.49 11.75
N LYS A 67 2.49 -7.16 11.89
CA LYS A 67 2.31 -6.51 13.20
C LYS A 67 0.97 -6.87 13.84
N LYS A 68 -0.11 -6.88 13.06
CA LYS A 68 -1.45 -7.32 13.50
C LYS A 68 -1.45 -8.74 14.06
N HIS A 69 -0.73 -9.66 13.42
CA HIS A 69 -0.69 -11.08 13.80
C HIS A 69 0.53 -11.45 14.67
N ARG A 70 1.21 -10.45 15.26
CA ARG A 70 2.40 -10.62 16.13
C ARG A 70 3.50 -11.49 15.50
N LYS A 71 3.66 -11.47 14.17
CA LYS A 71 4.67 -12.27 13.46
C LYS A 71 6.02 -11.54 13.49
N ARG A 72 7.07 -12.24 13.97
CA ARG A 72 8.45 -11.71 14.01
C ARG A 72 9.05 -11.53 12.61
N ASN A 73 8.64 -12.34 11.64
CA ASN A 73 9.26 -12.38 10.33
C ASN A 73 8.72 -11.28 9.41
N LYS A 74 9.45 -10.17 9.29
CA LYS A 74 9.01 -8.94 8.62
C LYS A 74 8.84 -9.07 7.10
N HIS A 75 9.25 -10.14 6.43
CA HIS A 75 9.09 -10.28 4.97
C HIS A 75 8.53 -11.64 4.50
N GLY A 76 8.40 -12.63 5.39
CA GLY A 76 8.14 -14.03 5.01
C GLY A 76 6.78 -14.32 4.35
N LYS A 77 5.83 -13.37 4.36
CA LYS A 77 4.49 -13.56 3.79
C LYS A 77 4.14 -12.57 2.67
N MET A 78 5.13 -11.90 2.07
CA MET A 78 4.89 -10.84 1.07
C MET A 78 3.96 -11.27 -0.07
N ARG A 79 4.21 -12.44 -0.68
CA ARG A 79 3.40 -12.94 -1.81
C ARG A 79 1.95 -13.20 -1.41
N VAL A 80 1.74 -13.83 -0.25
CA VAL A 80 0.41 -14.13 0.28
C VAL A 80 -0.34 -12.83 0.60
N ILE A 81 0.31 -11.89 1.28
CA ILE A 81 -0.32 -10.63 1.68
C ILE A 81 -0.63 -9.76 0.46
N ALA A 82 0.24 -9.74 -0.55
CA ALA A 82 -0.05 -9.07 -1.82
C ALA A 82 -1.29 -9.65 -2.50
N ARG A 83 -1.51 -10.98 -2.44
CA ARG A 83 -2.71 -11.63 -2.95
C ARG A 83 -3.95 -11.24 -2.14
N ILE A 84 -3.88 -11.28 -0.80
CA ILE A 84 -4.98 -10.86 0.08
C ILE A 84 -5.35 -9.40 -0.19
N ALA A 85 -4.36 -8.51 -0.30
CA ALA A 85 -4.59 -7.10 -0.60
C ALA A 85 -5.26 -6.92 -1.97
N LYS A 86 -4.83 -7.67 -3.00
CA LYS A 86 -5.47 -7.67 -4.32
C LYS A 86 -6.93 -8.13 -4.22
N TRP A 87 -7.20 -9.24 -3.53
CA TRP A 87 -8.57 -9.75 -3.31
C TRP A 87 -9.42 -8.81 -2.46
N SER A 88 -8.79 -8.02 -1.60
CA SER A 88 -9.45 -6.95 -0.83
C SER A 88 -9.70 -5.67 -1.66
N GLY A 89 -9.41 -5.68 -2.97
CA GLY A 89 -9.69 -4.56 -3.87
C GLY A 89 -8.57 -3.51 -3.98
N LEU A 90 -7.32 -3.85 -3.67
CA LEU A 90 -6.21 -2.89 -3.77
C LEU A 90 -6.00 -2.47 -5.22
N GLN A 91 -6.12 -1.17 -5.48
CA GLN A 91 -5.86 -0.57 -6.79
C GLN A 91 -4.35 -0.48 -7.04
N ARG A 92 -3.96 -0.54 -8.32
CA ARG A 92 -2.59 -0.29 -8.75
C ARG A 92 -2.43 1.16 -9.19
N VAL A 93 -1.27 1.73 -8.87
CA VAL A 93 -0.87 3.06 -9.28
C VAL A 93 -0.31 3.01 -10.71
N ALA A 94 0.57 2.05 -11.01
CA ALA A 94 1.12 1.87 -12.36
C ALA A 94 0.08 1.21 -13.27
N ILE A 95 -0.20 1.83 -14.41
CA ILE A 95 -0.96 1.21 -15.49
C ILE A 95 0.03 0.34 -16.26
N GLY A 96 -0.18 -0.97 -16.17
CA GLY A 96 0.60 -2.01 -16.82
C GLY A 96 -0.16 -3.32 -16.68
#